data_AF-A0A1F2QNK8-F1
#
_entry.id   AF-A0A1F2QNK8-F1
#
_cell.length_a   1.000
_cell.length_b   1.000
_cell.length_c   1.000
_cell.angle_alpha   90.00
_cell.angle_beta   90.00
_cell.angle_gamma   90.00
#
_symmetry.space_group_name_H-M   'P 1'
#
loop_
_entity.id
_entity.type
_entity.pdbx_description
1 polymer ?
#
loop_
_entity_poly.entity_id
_entity_poly.type
_entity_poly.pdbx_seq_one_letter_code
_entity_poly.pdbx_strand_id
1 'polypeptide(L)'
;MDSLEERMERAEHGGPAELRLLVHDSALEVLEALLRNPFLSEEHLLTLLYRKNLPRELLEAVAKNEQLIQSQRVKAALVQNPHTPRLVAMRLLKFLYLFDLVQVSLAPAVPAEIKRLAEDQILARLEQLPVGQQIALARRGSARVAAGLLLLGQSPVIPAALDNTFLTEAALLGVLRRDELSEPVLEGIARHPKWAARYDVRVQLVRHPLTPLAVALGFLPDIKVADLRLLTTDKRMTPTLRKYVRAEAERRGRRRAR
;
A
#
# COMPACT_ATOMS: atom_id res chain seq x y z
N MET A 1 11.70 14.42 -43.68
CA MET A 1 11.64 13.50 -42.53
C MET A 1 12.78 12.54 -42.73
N ASP A 2 13.69 12.46 -41.77
CA ASP A 2 14.82 11.52 -41.80
C ASP A 2 14.28 10.10 -41.99
N SER A 3 15.00 9.28 -42.77
CA SER A 3 14.59 7.90 -43.02
C SER A 3 14.62 7.08 -41.71
N LEU A 4 13.95 5.92 -41.70
CA LEU A 4 14.01 5.03 -40.53
C LEU A 4 15.46 4.58 -40.26
N GLU A 5 16.19 4.23 -41.33
CA GLU A 5 17.58 3.78 -41.26
C GLU A 5 18.50 4.87 -40.71
N GLU A 6 18.38 6.11 -41.19
CA GLU A 6 19.15 7.25 -40.69
C GLU A 6 18.91 7.49 -39.19
N ARG A 7 17.66 7.40 -38.74
CA ARG A 7 17.33 7.55 -37.31
C ARG A 7 17.88 6.40 -36.46
N MET A 8 17.89 5.18 -36.98
CA MET A 8 18.49 4.02 -36.30
C MET A 8 20.01 4.17 -36.18
N GLU A 9 20.69 4.57 -37.25
CA GLU A 9 22.14 4.78 -37.25
C GLU A 9 22.54 5.85 -36.23
N ARG A 10 21.81 6.98 -36.21
CA ARG A 10 21.98 8.05 -35.22
C ARG A 10 21.63 7.60 -33.80
N ALA A 11 20.64 6.70 -33.63
CA ALA A 11 20.34 6.15 -32.31
C ALA A 11 21.47 5.28 -31.79
N GLU A 12 22.11 4.47 -32.64
CA GLU A 12 23.18 3.54 -32.24
C GLU A 12 24.54 4.23 -32.05
N HIS A 13 24.88 5.20 -32.90
CA HIS A 13 26.22 5.82 -32.93
C HIS A 13 26.24 7.30 -32.56
N GLY A 14 25.07 7.94 -32.45
CA GLY A 14 24.95 9.36 -32.21
C GLY A 14 25.37 9.80 -30.81
N GLY A 15 25.63 11.09 -30.68
CA GLY A 15 26.11 11.69 -29.43
C GLY A 15 25.01 11.92 -28.38
N PRO A 16 25.37 12.39 -27.17
CA PRO A 16 24.41 12.64 -26.09
C PRO A 16 23.26 13.59 -26.43
N ALA A 17 23.48 14.57 -27.31
CA ALA A 17 22.44 15.50 -27.73
C ALA A 17 21.37 14.82 -28.59
N GLU A 18 21.77 13.87 -29.44
CA GLU A 18 20.87 13.14 -30.32
C GLU A 18 20.04 12.12 -29.54
N LEU A 19 20.66 11.43 -28.57
CA LEU A 19 19.98 10.51 -27.66
C LEU A 19 18.80 11.17 -26.94
N ARG A 20 18.95 12.43 -26.49
CA ARG A 20 17.86 13.18 -25.83
C ARG A 20 16.66 13.44 -26.74
N LEU A 21 16.87 13.51 -28.04
CA LEU A 21 15.79 13.67 -29.01
C LEU A 21 15.18 12.31 -29.35
N LEU A 22 16.04 11.33 -29.65
CA LEU A 22 15.63 10.00 -30.13
C LEU A 22 14.99 9.13 -29.02
N VAL A 23 15.20 9.43 -27.75
CA VAL A 23 14.48 8.77 -26.64
C VAL A 23 12.95 8.91 -26.72
N HIS A 24 12.47 9.91 -27.47
CA HIS A 24 11.05 10.16 -27.71
C HIS A 24 10.52 9.54 -29.02
N ASP A 25 11.37 8.84 -29.78
CA ASP A 25 10.97 8.23 -31.05
C ASP A 25 9.86 7.18 -30.85
N SER A 26 9.01 7.04 -31.85
CA SER A 26 7.88 6.09 -31.85
C SER A 26 8.26 4.72 -32.42
N ALA A 27 9.30 4.63 -33.23
CA ALA A 27 9.72 3.39 -33.89
C ALA A 27 10.47 2.48 -32.90
N LEU A 28 10.05 1.22 -32.82
CA LEU A 28 10.66 0.23 -31.92
C LEU A 28 12.15 0.04 -32.25
N GLU A 29 12.46 -0.04 -33.54
CA GLU A 29 13.80 -0.29 -34.08
C GLU A 29 14.78 0.81 -33.69
N VAL A 30 14.33 2.07 -33.70
CA VAL A 30 15.12 3.22 -33.25
C VAL A 30 15.37 3.13 -31.75
N LEU A 31 14.34 2.79 -30.96
CA LEU A 31 14.47 2.67 -29.51
C LEU A 31 15.35 1.49 -29.10
N GLU A 32 15.32 0.38 -29.84
CA GLU A 32 16.22 -0.77 -29.63
C GLU A 32 17.67 -0.42 -29.99
N ALA A 33 17.88 0.37 -31.05
CA ALA A 33 19.21 0.88 -31.42
C ALA A 33 19.80 1.76 -30.31
N LEU A 34 18.98 2.58 -29.63
CA LEU A 34 19.44 3.37 -28.46
C LEU A 34 20.03 2.48 -27.36
N LEU A 35 19.52 1.27 -27.17
CA LEU A 35 19.99 0.34 -26.12
C LEU A 35 21.42 -0.17 -26.36
N ARG A 36 21.95 0.01 -27.57
CA ARG A 36 23.31 -0.39 -27.98
C ARG A 36 24.30 0.78 -27.96
N ASN A 37 23.79 2.01 -27.83
CA ASN A 37 24.63 3.21 -27.90
C ASN A 37 25.50 3.35 -26.62
N PRO A 38 26.83 3.52 -26.75
CA PRO A 38 27.73 3.63 -25.62
C PRO A 38 27.52 4.89 -24.77
N PHE A 39 26.87 5.92 -25.30
CA PHE A 39 26.52 7.15 -24.59
C PHE A 39 25.12 7.10 -23.92
N LEU A 40 24.44 5.95 -23.97
CA LEU A 40 23.16 5.78 -23.28
C LEU A 40 23.36 5.89 -21.76
N SER A 41 22.83 6.96 -21.18
CA SER A 41 22.87 7.18 -19.74
C SER A 41 21.62 6.62 -19.06
N GLU A 42 21.71 6.43 -17.74
CA GLU A 42 20.57 6.08 -16.89
C GLU A 42 19.41 7.07 -17.05
N GLU A 43 19.68 8.37 -17.15
CA GLU A 43 18.65 9.40 -17.29
C GLU A 43 17.91 9.31 -18.65
N HIS A 44 18.61 8.92 -19.72
CA HIS A 44 17.96 8.62 -21.00
C HIS A 44 17.03 7.41 -20.85
N LEU A 45 17.50 6.34 -20.20
CA LEU A 45 16.71 5.13 -20.02
C LEU A 45 15.49 5.37 -19.12
N LEU A 46 15.63 6.15 -18.04
CA LEU A 46 14.49 6.53 -17.20
C LEU A 46 13.47 7.36 -17.98
N THR A 47 13.93 8.34 -18.77
CA THR A 47 13.06 9.13 -19.66
C THR A 47 12.26 8.24 -20.61
N LEU A 48 12.93 7.23 -21.19
CA LEU A 48 12.28 6.22 -22.02
C LEU A 48 11.23 5.45 -21.22
N LEU A 49 11.61 4.84 -20.09
CA LEU A 49 10.77 3.93 -19.30
C LEU A 49 9.56 4.60 -18.64
N TYR A 50 9.59 5.92 -18.41
CA TYR A 50 8.42 6.67 -17.94
C TYR A 50 7.33 6.85 -19.00
N ARG A 51 7.61 6.52 -20.27
CA ARG A 51 6.60 6.52 -21.33
C ARG A 51 5.62 5.37 -21.13
N LYS A 52 4.33 5.70 -21.09
CA LYS A 52 3.24 4.74 -20.89
C LYS A 52 2.81 3.99 -22.16
N ASN A 53 3.45 4.27 -23.30
CA ASN A 53 3.10 3.71 -24.61
C ASN A 53 4.24 2.86 -25.21
N LEU A 54 5.15 2.34 -24.37
CA LEU A 54 6.25 1.52 -24.86
C LEU A 54 5.79 0.12 -25.27
N PRO A 55 6.31 -0.42 -26.40
CA PRO A 55 6.12 -1.82 -26.76
C PRO A 55 6.68 -2.76 -25.69
N ARG A 56 6.08 -3.95 -25.56
CA ARG A 56 6.50 -4.94 -24.54
C ARG A 56 7.88 -5.49 -24.86
N GLU A 57 8.17 -5.65 -26.14
CA GLU A 57 9.41 -6.15 -26.73
C GLU A 57 10.60 -5.30 -26.27
N LEU A 58 10.46 -3.97 -26.30
CA LEU A 58 11.49 -3.05 -25.82
C LEU A 58 11.73 -3.20 -24.31
N LEU A 59 10.66 -3.31 -23.51
CA LEU A 59 10.78 -3.50 -22.05
C LEU A 59 11.46 -4.83 -21.72
N GLU A 60 11.22 -5.88 -22.51
CA GLU A 60 11.95 -7.14 -22.41
C GLU A 60 13.42 -6.98 -22.80
N ALA A 61 13.71 -6.26 -23.88
CA ALA A 61 15.09 -6.01 -24.31
C ALA A 61 15.89 -5.30 -23.22
N VAL A 62 15.32 -4.25 -22.61
CA VAL A 62 15.92 -3.56 -21.45
C VAL A 62 16.09 -4.54 -20.29
N ALA A 63 15.08 -5.36 -19.98
CA ALA A 63 15.13 -6.30 -18.86
C ALA A 63 16.06 -7.51 -19.06
N LYS A 64 16.47 -7.80 -20.30
CA LYS A 64 17.46 -8.84 -20.67
C LYS A 64 18.89 -8.30 -20.67
N ASN A 65 19.07 -6.98 -20.79
CA ASN A 65 20.39 -6.35 -20.75
C ASN A 65 20.86 -6.20 -19.30
N GLU A 66 21.81 -7.04 -18.90
CA GLU A 66 22.33 -7.09 -17.53
C GLU A 66 22.95 -5.77 -17.07
N GLN A 67 23.61 -5.03 -17.95
CA GLN A 67 24.25 -3.75 -17.61
C GLN A 67 23.18 -2.69 -17.27
N LEU A 68 22.11 -2.61 -18.06
CA LEU A 68 21.04 -1.63 -17.84
C LEU A 68 20.27 -1.90 -16.55
N ILE A 69 20.01 -3.17 -16.23
CA ILE A 69 19.26 -3.53 -15.02
C ILE A 69 20.12 -3.49 -13.74
N GLN A 70 21.41 -3.15 -13.80
CA GLN A 70 22.20 -2.93 -12.58
C GLN A 70 21.61 -1.78 -11.75
N SER A 71 21.16 -0.70 -12.39
CA SER A 71 20.51 0.42 -11.71
C SER A 71 19.19 0.00 -11.06
N GLN A 72 19.06 0.31 -9.78
CA GLN A 72 17.82 0.08 -9.02
C GLN A 72 16.68 0.97 -9.51
N ARG A 73 16.98 2.19 -9.95
CA ARG A 73 15.96 3.10 -10.50
C ARG A 73 15.40 2.54 -11.81
N VAL A 74 16.26 1.95 -12.65
CA VAL A 74 15.83 1.28 -13.89
C VAL A 74 14.96 0.06 -13.60
N LYS A 75 15.36 -0.80 -12.65
CA LYS A 75 14.51 -1.92 -12.20
C LYS A 75 13.14 -1.43 -11.72
N ALA A 76 13.11 -0.38 -10.89
CA ALA A 76 11.88 0.18 -10.35
C ALA A 76 11.00 0.79 -11.45
N ALA A 77 11.59 1.50 -12.43
CA ALA A 77 10.87 2.07 -13.57
C ALA A 77 10.26 0.98 -14.46
N LEU A 78 11.01 -0.11 -14.74
CA LEU A 78 10.48 -1.28 -15.44
C LEU A 78 9.27 -1.88 -14.70
N VAL A 79 9.38 -2.14 -13.40
CA VAL A 79 8.26 -2.72 -12.63
C VAL A 79 7.04 -1.80 -12.59
N GLN A 80 7.25 -0.48 -12.59
CA GLN A 80 6.17 0.51 -12.58
C GLN A 80 5.51 0.75 -13.94
N ASN A 81 6.16 0.35 -15.04
CA ASN A 81 5.61 0.54 -16.37
C ASN A 81 4.44 -0.44 -16.63
N PRO A 82 3.26 0.03 -17.07
CA PRO A 82 2.06 -0.80 -17.25
C PRO A 82 2.22 -1.88 -18.33
N HIS A 83 3.12 -1.69 -19.29
CA HIS A 83 3.35 -2.62 -20.40
C HIS A 83 4.41 -3.67 -20.08
N THR A 84 5.12 -3.57 -18.95
CA THR A 84 6.13 -4.55 -18.58
C THR A 84 5.50 -5.94 -18.46
N PRO A 85 6.04 -6.96 -19.15
CA PRO A 85 5.53 -8.32 -19.04
C PRO A 85 5.53 -8.79 -17.59
N ARG A 86 4.45 -9.49 -17.21
CA ARG A 86 4.20 -9.86 -15.81
C ARG A 86 5.38 -10.60 -15.18
N LEU A 87 5.93 -11.59 -15.87
CA LEU A 87 7.05 -12.40 -15.37
C LEU A 87 8.33 -11.57 -15.16
N VAL A 88 8.57 -10.59 -16.02
CA VAL A 88 9.68 -9.64 -15.88
C VAL A 88 9.48 -8.79 -14.63
N ALA A 89 8.29 -8.20 -14.46
CA ALA A 89 7.97 -7.40 -13.28
C ALA A 89 8.14 -8.22 -11.99
N MET A 90 7.59 -9.44 -11.93
CA MET A 90 7.70 -10.32 -10.76
C MET A 90 9.15 -10.69 -10.43
N ARG A 91 9.98 -10.95 -11.44
CA ARG A 91 11.41 -11.25 -11.26
C ARG A 91 12.15 -10.05 -10.68
N LEU A 92 11.95 -8.86 -11.25
CA LEU A 92 12.63 -7.64 -10.84
C LEU A 92 12.18 -7.15 -9.46
N LEU A 93 10.91 -7.34 -9.11
CA LEU A 93 10.32 -6.92 -7.84
C LEU A 93 11.09 -7.43 -6.62
N LYS A 94 11.68 -8.62 -6.70
CA LYS A 94 12.45 -9.24 -5.60
C LYS A 94 13.71 -8.45 -5.22
N PHE A 95 14.22 -7.63 -6.14
CA PHE A 95 15.46 -6.88 -5.97
C PHE A 95 15.23 -5.41 -5.58
N LEU A 96 13.98 -4.96 -5.53
CA LEU A 96 13.66 -3.58 -5.21
C LEU A 96 13.87 -3.26 -3.73
N TYR A 97 14.26 -2.02 -3.46
CA TYR A 97 14.35 -1.51 -2.10
C TYR A 97 12.97 -1.27 -1.50
N LEU A 98 12.94 -1.16 -0.17
CA LEU A 98 11.70 -1.05 0.60
C LEU A 98 10.78 0.07 0.10
N PHE A 99 11.32 1.27 -0.13
CA PHE A 99 10.51 2.40 -0.58
C PHE A 99 10.15 2.35 -2.06
N ASP A 100 10.91 1.63 -2.88
CA ASP A 100 10.52 1.34 -4.27
C ASP A 100 9.33 0.38 -4.30
N LEU A 101 9.32 -0.65 -3.43
CA LEU A 101 8.15 -1.51 -3.25
C LEU A 101 6.91 -0.71 -2.82
N VAL A 102 7.09 0.30 -1.96
CA VAL A 102 6.00 1.22 -1.58
C VAL A 102 5.48 1.98 -2.79
N GLN A 103 6.37 2.56 -3.61
CA GLN A 103 5.95 3.24 -4.85
C GLN A 103 5.18 2.30 -5.78
N VAL A 104 5.68 1.08 -5.99
CA VAL A 104 5.01 0.06 -6.80
C VAL A 104 3.62 -0.28 -6.26
N SER A 105 3.47 -0.45 -4.94
CA SER A 105 2.19 -0.78 -4.31
C SER A 105 1.11 0.30 -4.51
N LEU A 106 1.53 1.56 -4.64
CA LEU A 106 0.64 2.72 -4.79
C LEU A 106 0.44 3.15 -6.24
N ALA A 107 1.34 2.76 -7.15
CA ALA A 107 1.34 3.22 -8.54
C ALA A 107 0.08 2.81 -9.30
N PRO A 108 -0.79 3.73 -9.76
CA PRO A 108 -2.08 3.38 -10.36
C PRO A 108 -1.97 2.44 -11.57
N ALA A 109 -0.96 2.66 -12.42
CA ALA A 109 -0.72 1.91 -13.65
C ALA A 109 -0.23 0.46 -13.44
N VAL A 110 0.28 0.13 -12.24
CA VAL A 110 0.79 -1.21 -11.95
C VAL A 110 -0.37 -2.20 -11.76
N PRO A 111 -0.31 -3.40 -12.36
CA PRO A 111 -1.31 -4.44 -12.16
C PRO A 111 -1.51 -4.82 -10.69
N ALA A 112 -2.75 -5.14 -10.30
CA ALA A 112 -3.11 -5.44 -8.92
C ALA A 112 -2.32 -6.60 -8.31
N GLU A 113 -2.00 -7.63 -9.10
CA GLU A 113 -1.17 -8.77 -8.68
C GLU A 113 0.24 -8.32 -8.29
N ILE A 114 0.88 -7.46 -9.09
CA ILE A 114 2.22 -6.93 -8.80
C ILE A 114 2.20 -6.03 -7.56
N LYS A 115 1.15 -5.21 -7.39
CA LYS A 115 0.95 -4.42 -6.16
C LYS A 115 0.89 -5.31 -4.93
N ARG A 116 0.09 -6.38 -4.98
CA ARG A 116 -0.02 -7.33 -3.86
C ARG A 116 1.31 -8.00 -3.54
N LEU A 117 2.05 -8.44 -4.55
CA LEU A 117 3.39 -9.02 -4.34
C LEU A 117 4.36 -8.02 -3.71
N ALA A 118 4.25 -6.74 -4.06
CA ALA A 118 5.06 -5.69 -3.45
C ALA A 118 4.69 -5.50 -1.98
N GLU A 119 3.38 -5.43 -1.68
CA GLU A 119 2.87 -5.36 -0.31
C GLU A 119 3.29 -6.58 0.52
N ASP A 120 3.20 -7.79 -0.02
CA ASP A 120 3.58 -9.03 0.68
C ASP A 120 5.07 -9.04 1.05
N GLN A 121 5.94 -8.53 0.16
CA GLN A 121 7.36 -8.36 0.47
C GLN A 121 7.62 -7.30 1.55
N ILE A 122 6.85 -6.20 1.57
CA ILE A 122 6.94 -5.19 2.62
C ILE A 122 6.50 -5.79 3.96
N LEU A 123 5.34 -6.46 3.97
CA LEU A 123 4.74 -7.10 5.15
C LEU A 123 5.69 -8.11 5.79
N ALA A 124 6.33 -8.95 4.97
CA ALA A 124 7.28 -9.96 5.44
C ALA A 124 8.52 -9.40 6.16
N ARG A 125 8.81 -8.10 5.99
CA ARG A 125 9.98 -7.44 6.59
C ARG A 125 9.63 -6.57 7.78
N LEU A 126 8.35 -6.25 8.03
CA LEU A 126 7.95 -5.18 8.94
C LEU A 126 8.57 -5.28 10.35
N GLU A 127 8.54 -6.48 10.93
CA GLU A 127 9.07 -6.73 12.30
C GLU A 127 10.57 -6.44 12.42
N GLN A 128 11.32 -6.63 11.33
CA GLN A 128 12.77 -6.47 11.29
C GLN A 128 13.19 -5.03 11.00
N LEU A 129 12.26 -4.16 10.62
CA LEU A 129 12.57 -2.78 10.27
C LEU A 129 12.83 -1.93 11.52
N PRO A 130 13.81 -1.01 11.48
CA PRO A 130 13.95 0.03 12.49
C PRO A 130 12.66 0.83 12.65
N VAL A 131 12.34 1.22 13.89
CA VAL A 131 11.12 1.97 14.23
C VAL A 131 10.94 3.22 13.34
N GLY A 132 12.02 3.94 13.02
CA GLY A 132 11.96 5.09 12.12
C GLY A 132 11.47 4.74 10.71
N GLN A 133 11.88 3.60 10.15
CA GLN A 133 11.38 3.11 8.87
C GLN A 133 9.94 2.62 8.98
N GLN A 134 9.57 1.96 10.08
CA GLN A 134 8.17 1.59 10.32
C GLN A 134 7.26 2.81 10.38
N ILE A 135 7.66 3.91 11.05
CA ILE A 135 6.91 5.17 11.07
C ILE A 135 6.80 5.76 9.65
N ALA A 136 7.88 5.75 8.89
CA ALA A 136 7.86 6.26 7.51
C ALA A 136 6.92 5.43 6.61
N LEU A 137 6.92 4.10 6.75
CA LEU A 137 5.96 3.21 6.09
C LEU A 137 4.53 3.44 6.58
N ALA A 138 4.35 3.66 7.88
CA ALA A 138 3.04 3.91 8.48
C ALA A 138 2.40 5.15 7.86
N ARG A 139 3.18 6.18 7.53
CA ARG A 139 2.66 7.42 6.91
C ARG A 139 2.44 7.31 5.40
N ARG A 140 3.30 6.55 4.70
CA ARG A 140 3.41 6.59 3.23
C ARG A 140 3.02 5.29 2.53
N GLY A 141 2.84 4.20 3.28
CA GLY A 141 2.50 2.88 2.75
C GLY A 141 1.04 2.76 2.37
N SER A 142 0.71 1.68 1.65
CA SER A 142 -0.66 1.34 1.29
C SER A 142 -1.52 1.04 2.53
N ALA A 143 -2.84 0.98 2.34
CA ALA A 143 -3.79 0.62 3.39
C ALA A 143 -3.43 -0.70 4.08
N ARG A 144 -2.98 -1.69 3.29
CA ARG A 144 -2.59 -3.03 3.77
C ARG A 144 -1.33 -2.97 4.62
N VAL A 145 -0.34 -2.17 4.22
CA VAL A 145 0.91 -1.96 4.97
C VAL A 145 0.63 -1.22 6.29
N ALA A 146 -0.14 -0.13 6.26
CA ALA A 146 -0.51 0.61 7.46
C ALA A 146 -1.31 -0.26 8.44
N ALA A 147 -2.25 -1.08 7.93
CA ALA A 147 -2.96 -2.06 8.75
C ALA A 147 -2.02 -3.13 9.35
N GLY A 148 -1.05 -3.63 8.58
CA GLY A 148 -0.02 -4.55 9.08
C GLY A 148 0.81 -3.95 10.20
N LEU A 149 1.17 -2.67 10.10
CA LEU A 149 1.91 -1.96 11.15
C LEU A 149 1.09 -1.75 12.43
N LEU A 150 -0.24 -1.56 12.32
CA LEU A 150 -1.11 -1.55 13.49
C LEU A 150 -1.11 -2.91 14.21
N LEU A 151 -1.03 -4.03 13.47
CA LEU A 151 -0.97 -5.36 14.06
C LEU A 151 0.32 -5.63 14.84
N LEU A 152 1.43 -4.97 14.49
CA LEU A 152 2.66 -5.06 15.30
C LEU A 152 2.53 -4.37 16.66
N GLY A 153 1.59 -3.43 16.80
CA GLY A 153 1.26 -2.82 18.09
C GLY A 153 2.34 -1.93 18.71
N GLN A 154 3.34 -1.49 17.94
CA GLN A 154 4.39 -0.61 18.46
C GLN A 154 3.86 0.80 18.72
N SER A 155 3.90 1.22 19.99
CA SER A 155 3.42 2.54 20.46
C SER A 155 3.80 3.74 19.56
N PRO A 156 5.07 3.94 19.16
CA PRO A 156 5.44 5.09 18.32
C PRO A 156 4.93 5.03 16.87
N VAL A 157 4.52 3.85 16.39
CA VAL A 157 4.06 3.63 15.01
C VAL A 157 2.55 3.83 14.89
N ILE A 158 1.80 3.52 15.96
CA ILE A 158 0.32 3.56 15.96
C ILE A 158 -0.24 4.91 15.48
N PRO A 159 0.17 6.07 16.03
CA PRO A 159 -0.37 7.36 15.58
C PRO A 159 -0.12 7.59 14.10
N ALA A 160 1.10 7.31 13.64
CA ALA A 160 1.49 7.47 12.24
C ALA A 160 0.68 6.56 11.29
N ALA A 161 0.31 5.36 11.71
CA ALA A 161 -0.51 4.46 10.93
C ALA A 161 -1.99 4.90 10.89
N LEU A 162 -2.52 5.43 12.00
CA LEU A 162 -3.89 5.94 12.06
C LEU A 162 -4.08 7.22 11.24
N ASP A 163 -3.04 8.06 11.16
CA ASP A 163 -2.99 9.28 10.33
C ASP A 163 -2.75 8.99 8.84
N ASN A 164 -2.47 7.74 8.45
CA ASN A 164 -2.22 7.37 7.06
C ASN A 164 -3.42 7.73 6.15
N THR A 165 -3.13 8.40 5.04
CA THR A 165 -4.13 8.87 4.07
C THR A 165 -4.77 7.74 3.27
N PHE A 166 -4.04 6.65 3.05
CA PHE A 166 -4.49 5.45 2.35
C PHE A 166 -5.19 4.45 3.26
N LEU A 167 -5.01 4.50 4.59
CA LEU A 167 -5.70 3.60 5.51
C LEU A 167 -7.22 3.79 5.39
N THR A 168 -7.90 2.68 5.08
CA THR A 168 -9.34 2.65 4.87
C THR A 168 -10.07 2.09 6.08
N GLU A 169 -11.35 2.45 6.23
CA GLU A 169 -12.21 1.89 7.28
C GLU A 169 -12.31 0.37 7.17
N ALA A 170 -12.41 -0.18 5.96
CA ALA A 170 -12.44 -1.62 5.73
C ALA A 170 -11.16 -2.33 6.22
N ALA A 171 -9.99 -1.74 5.98
CA ALA A 171 -8.71 -2.26 6.46
C ALA A 171 -8.62 -2.17 7.99
N LEU A 172 -9.01 -1.04 8.59
CA LEU A 172 -9.03 -0.85 10.04
C LEU A 172 -9.99 -1.81 10.74
N LEU A 173 -11.19 -2.03 10.21
CA LEU A 173 -12.11 -3.05 10.70
C LEU A 173 -11.52 -4.46 10.56
N GLY A 174 -10.68 -4.69 9.53
CA GLY A 174 -9.90 -5.91 9.39
C GLY A 174 -8.89 -6.11 10.52
N VAL A 175 -8.23 -5.03 10.94
CA VAL A 175 -7.35 -5.02 12.12
C VAL A 175 -8.16 -5.35 13.37
N LEU A 176 -9.23 -4.61 13.65
CA LEU A 176 -10.10 -4.78 14.82
C LEU A 176 -10.84 -6.14 14.91
N ARG A 177 -10.77 -6.97 13.86
CA ARG A 177 -11.30 -8.34 13.87
C ARG A 177 -10.28 -9.38 14.31
N ARG A 178 -9.00 -9.02 14.43
CA ARG A 178 -7.96 -9.91 14.93
C ARG A 178 -8.11 -10.06 16.44
N ASP A 179 -8.02 -11.29 16.92
CA ASP A 179 -8.23 -11.58 18.34
C ASP A 179 -7.01 -11.17 19.21
N GLU A 180 -5.82 -11.13 18.60
CA GLU A 180 -4.54 -10.77 19.22
C GLU A 180 -4.13 -9.34 18.86
N LEU A 181 -4.87 -8.34 19.39
CA LEU A 181 -4.49 -6.93 19.29
C LEU A 181 -3.96 -6.42 20.63
N SER A 182 -2.93 -5.58 20.58
CA SER A 182 -2.44 -4.92 21.78
C SER A 182 -3.38 -3.81 22.24
N GLU A 183 -3.52 -3.63 23.56
CA GLU A 183 -4.34 -2.57 24.15
C GLU A 183 -3.98 -1.16 23.64
N PRO A 184 -2.69 -0.79 23.43
CA PRO A 184 -2.33 0.51 22.86
C PRO A 184 -2.94 0.78 21.48
N VAL A 185 -3.13 -0.25 20.65
CA VAL A 185 -3.79 -0.10 19.33
C VAL A 185 -5.26 0.22 19.51
N LEU A 186 -5.94 -0.50 20.40
CA LEU A 186 -7.36 -0.28 20.69
C LEU A 186 -7.60 1.10 21.30
N GLU A 187 -6.76 1.52 22.26
CA GLU A 187 -6.80 2.87 22.82
C GLU A 187 -6.51 3.94 21.78
N GLY A 188 -5.49 3.73 20.95
CA GLY A 188 -5.12 4.63 19.86
C GLY A 188 -6.28 4.86 18.91
N ILE A 189 -6.93 3.78 18.45
CA ILE A 189 -8.11 3.86 17.56
C ILE A 189 -9.27 4.56 18.26
N ALA A 190 -9.55 4.22 19.52
CA ALA A 190 -10.67 4.78 20.28
C ALA A 190 -10.52 6.28 20.58
N ARG A 191 -9.29 6.78 20.73
CA ARG A 191 -9.00 8.21 20.93
C ARG A 191 -8.86 9.00 19.63
N HIS A 192 -8.73 8.32 18.49
CA HIS A 192 -8.45 8.98 17.22
C HIS A 192 -9.71 9.66 16.64
N PRO A 193 -9.68 10.99 16.37
CA PRO A 193 -10.88 11.75 16.00
C PRO A 193 -11.55 11.26 14.71
N LYS A 194 -10.75 10.88 13.70
CA LYS A 194 -11.26 10.34 12.43
C LYS A 194 -11.96 8.99 12.59
N TRP A 195 -11.44 8.12 13.45
CA TRP A 195 -11.83 6.70 13.49
C TRP A 195 -12.89 6.44 14.56
N ALA A 196 -12.78 7.06 15.73
CA ALA A 196 -13.80 6.98 16.78
C ALA A 196 -15.14 7.59 16.35
N ALA A 197 -15.14 8.51 15.38
CA ALA A 197 -16.35 9.07 14.78
C ALA A 197 -17.10 8.09 13.88
N ARG A 198 -16.48 6.99 13.42
CA ARG A 198 -17.10 6.00 12.55
C ARG A 198 -17.94 5.00 13.33
N TYR A 199 -19.17 4.78 12.87
CA TYR A 199 -20.13 3.91 13.55
C TYR A 199 -19.65 2.47 13.67
N ASP A 200 -19.21 1.88 12.56
CA ASP A 200 -18.79 0.47 12.52
C ASP A 200 -17.53 0.24 13.36
N VAL A 201 -16.63 1.24 13.41
CA VAL A 201 -15.46 1.22 14.29
C VAL A 201 -15.87 1.21 15.76
N ARG A 202 -16.83 2.06 16.17
CA ARG A 202 -17.36 2.04 17.56
C ARG A 202 -17.97 0.69 17.92
N VAL A 203 -18.82 0.16 17.05
CA VAL A 203 -19.46 -1.15 17.26
C VAL A 203 -18.39 -2.24 17.42
N GLN A 204 -17.37 -2.23 16.55
CA GLN A 204 -16.31 -3.23 16.60
C GLN A 204 -15.39 -3.05 17.82
N LEU A 205 -15.11 -1.83 18.28
CA LEU A 205 -14.38 -1.59 19.53
C LEU A 205 -15.16 -2.12 20.74
N VAL A 206 -16.46 -1.86 20.84
CA VAL A 206 -17.30 -2.43 21.92
C VAL A 206 -17.36 -3.96 21.85
N ARG A 207 -17.30 -4.51 20.65
CA ARG A 207 -17.29 -5.96 20.44
C ARG A 207 -15.99 -6.64 20.87
N HIS A 208 -14.87 -5.93 20.77
CA HIS A 208 -13.54 -6.53 20.93
C HIS A 208 -13.24 -6.87 22.40
N PRO A 209 -12.79 -8.11 22.71
CA PRO A 209 -12.64 -8.57 24.10
C PRO A 209 -11.59 -7.81 24.89
N LEU A 210 -10.54 -7.33 24.23
CA LEU A 210 -9.43 -6.60 24.86
C LEU A 210 -9.64 -5.08 24.90
N THR A 211 -10.80 -4.57 24.47
CA THR A 211 -11.05 -3.13 24.57
C THR A 211 -11.25 -2.74 26.03
N PRO A 212 -10.51 -1.74 26.55
CA PRO A 212 -10.67 -1.32 27.94
C PRO A 212 -12.11 -0.98 28.28
N LEU A 213 -12.60 -1.47 29.41
CA LEU A 213 -14.02 -1.36 29.79
C LEU A 213 -14.52 0.09 29.73
N ALA A 214 -13.75 1.05 30.23
CA ALA A 214 -14.11 2.47 30.22
C ALA A 214 -14.33 3.01 28.79
N VAL A 215 -13.48 2.60 27.85
CA VAL A 215 -13.59 2.96 26.42
C VAL A 215 -14.87 2.36 25.82
N ALA A 216 -15.11 1.07 26.06
CA ALA A 216 -16.30 0.39 25.53
C ALA A 216 -17.60 1.01 26.08
N LEU A 217 -17.65 1.32 27.38
CA LEU A 217 -18.81 1.97 28.01
C LEU A 217 -19.09 3.36 27.42
N GLY A 218 -18.04 4.12 27.09
CA GLY A 218 -18.17 5.45 26.48
C GLY A 218 -18.89 5.45 25.13
N PHE A 219 -18.78 4.36 24.36
CA PHE A 219 -19.42 4.25 23.04
C PHE A 219 -20.85 3.70 23.06
N LEU A 220 -21.30 3.09 24.17
CA LEU A 220 -22.64 2.47 24.24
C LEU A 220 -23.80 3.43 23.92
N PRO A 221 -23.80 4.71 24.35
CA PRO A 221 -24.88 5.65 24.02
C PRO A 221 -25.08 5.85 22.51
N ASP A 222 -23.98 5.77 21.74
CA ASP A 222 -23.96 6.07 20.30
C ASP A 222 -24.24 4.85 19.42
N ILE A 223 -24.35 3.65 20.00
CA ILE A 223 -24.68 2.42 19.28
C ILE A 223 -26.20 2.27 19.18
N LYS A 224 -26.71 1.82 18.03
CA LYS A 224 -28.14 1.58 17.81
C LYS A 224 -28.61 0.42 18.70
N VAL A 225 -29.85 0.51 19.18
CA VAL A 225 -30.45 -0.52 20.06
C VAL A 225 -30.46 -1.91 19.42
N ALA A 226 -30.66 -2.00 18.10
CA ALA A 226 -30.60 -3.27 17.36
C ALA A 226 -29.22 -3.92 17.48
N ASP A 227 -28.16 -3.14 17.28
CA ASP A 227 -26.78 -3.63 17.36
C ASP A 227 -26.37 -3.95 18.80
N LEU A 228 -26.82 -3.18 19.79
CA LEU A 228 -26.64 -3.53 21.21
C LEU A 228 -27.23 -4.90 21.53
N ARG A 229 -28.43 -5.21 21.01
CA ARG A 229 -29.06 -6.54 21.19
C ARG A 229 -28.21 -7.64 20.53
N LEU A 230 -27.73 -7.43 19.31
CA LEU A 230 -26.84 -8.38 18.63
C LEU A 230 -25.56 -8.61 19.44
N LEU A 231 -24.93 -7.55 19.95
CA LEU A 231 -23.74 -7.63 20.79
C LEU A 231 -23.95 -8.46 22.06
N THR A 232 -25.15 -8.43 22.68
CA THR A 232 -25.42 -9.28 23.85
C THR A 232 -25.41 -10.77 23.57
N THR A 233 -25.55 -11.18 22.30
CA THR A 233 -25.48 -12.58 21.87
C THR A 233 -24.07 -13.03 21.48
N ASP A 234 -23.13 -12.08 21.33
CA ASP A 234 -21.79 -12.39 20.87
C ASP A 234 -20.98 -13.11 21.96
N LYS A 235 -20.52 -14.33 21.71
CA LYS A 235 -19.75 -15.14 22.67
C LYS A 235 -18.38 -14.56 23.01
N ARG A 236 -17.81 -13.71 22.15
CA ARG A 236 -16.48 -13.09 22.36
C ARG A 236 -16.49 -12.01 23.44
N MET A 237 -17.65 -11.46 23.76
CA MET A 237 -17.78 -10.39 24.74
C MET A 237 -17.60 -10.89 26.17
N THR A 238 -16.82 -10.14 26.96
CA THR A 238 -16.63 -10.43 28.39
C THR A 238 -17.97 -10.40 29.15
N PRO A 239 -18.18 -11.24 30.17
CA PRO A 239 -19.43 -11.27 30.93
C PRO A 239 -19.80 -9.91 31.55
N THR A 240 -18.80 -9.18 32.03
CA THR A 240 -18.95 -7.83 32.60
C THR A 240 -19.50 -6.86 31.56
N LEU A 241 -18.86 -6.73 30.40
CA LEU A 241 -19.31 -5.82 29.35
C LEU A 241 -20.70 -6.20 28.84
N ARG A 242 -20.97 -7.51 28.68
CA ARG A 242 -22.29 -8.02 28.27
C ARG A 242 -23.41 -7.56 29.20
N LYS A 243 -23.16 -7.54 30.52
CA LYS A 243 -24.13 -7.04 31.51
C LYS A 243 -24.48 -5.57 31.26
N TYR A 244 -23.47 -4.72 31.01
CA TYR A 244 -23.67 -3.30 30.73
C TYR A 244 -24.38 -3.06 29.40
N VAL A 245 -23.97 -3.76 28.33
CA VAL A 245 -24.62 -3.68 27.00
C VAL A 245 -26.09 -4.08 27.10
N ARG A 246 -26.41 -5.15 27.84
CA ARG A 246 -27.80 -5.60 28.07
C ARG A 246 -28.62 -4.56 28.82
N ALA A 247 -28.08 -4.03 29.92
CA ALA A 247 -28.74 -2.99 30.70
C ALA A 247 -29.05 -1.75 29.85
N GLU A 248 -28.11 -1.34 28.99
CA GLU A 248 -28.30 -0.20 28.09
C GLU A 248 -29.37 -0.46 27.02
N ALA A 249 -29.36 -1.65 26.41
CA ALA A 249 -30.36 -2.05 25.43
C ALA A 249 -31.79 -2.09 26.02
N GLU A 250 -31.95 -2.62 27.23
CA GLU A 250 -33.23 -2.66 27.95
C GLU A 250 -33.71 -1.26 28.34
N ARG A 251 -32.82 -0.43 28.89
CA ARG A 251 -33.11 0.96 29.27
C ARG A 251 -33.69 1.75 28.10
N ARG A 252 -33.09 1.61 26.92
CA ARG A 252 -33.54 2.31 25.69
C ARG A 252 -34.79 1.66 25.07
N GLY A 253 -34.95 0.34 25.20
CA GLY A 253 -36.17 -0.35 24.78
C GLY A 253 -37.41 0.13 25.55
N ARG A 254 -37.30 0.29 26.86
CA ARG A 254 -38.41 0.78 27.71
C ARG A 254 -38.80 2.23 27.43
N ARG A 255 -37.83 3.08 27.03
CA ARG A 255 -38.09 4.47 26.64
C ARG A 255 -38.79 4.63 25.29
N ARG A 256 -38.68 3.66 24.38
CA ARG A 256 -39.39 3.66 23.09
C ARG A 256 -40.81 3.08 23.17
N ALA A 257 -41.12 2.34 24.23
CA ALA A 257 -42.42 1.72 24.45
C ALA A 257 -43.38 2.58 25.32
N ARG A 258 -42.90 3.75 25.78
CA ARG A 258 -43.69 4.81 26.41
C ARG A 258 -43.82 5.95 25.41
#